data_AF-A0A931ZZQ8-F1
#
_entry.id   AF-A0A931ZZQ8-F1
#
_cell.length_a   1.000
_cell.length_b   1.000
_cell.length_c   1.000
_cell.angle_alpha   90.00
_cell.angle_beta   90.00
_cell.angle_gamma   90.00
#
_symmetry.space_group_name_H-M   'P 1'
#
loop_
_entity.id
_entity.type
_entity.pdbx_description
1 polymer ?
#
loop_
_entity_poly.entity_id
_entity_poly.type
_entity_poly.pdbx_seq_one_letter_code
_entity_poly.pdbx_strand_id
1 'polypeptide(L)'
;MSPIKKIKKRSGNIAEFDQNKITEAIWNAAQAVGGSDRETARQISNQVAAVLEVFFKGDENIPTVEQIQDLVEKILIEGGHAKTAKAFILYREKHKNIRNTQEDILNGRTTKLPFSINALRVLAGRYLQRDENGKVCETPEEMYDRVAMALAEVDGNYGKNKEHIAKLAEDFKDVLYNFEFIPAGRTLANTGAKTRLVANCIVLHFEDSMDGIFKTLHDAALLQQAG
;
A
#
# COMPACT_ATOMS: atom_id res chain seq x y z
N MET A 1 -31.08 19.91 13.86
CA MET A 1 -29.64 19.74 14.18
C MET A 1 -28.93 19.47 12.86
N SER A 2 -27.76 20.09 12.65
CA SER A 2 -26.99 19.88 11.43
C SER A 2 -26.17 18.60 11.56
N PRO A 3 -26.28 17.65 10.62
CA PRO A 3 -25.51 16.42 10.67
C PRO A 3 -24.02 16.71 10.52
N ILE A 4 -23.17 15.89 11.14
CA ILE A 4 -21.72 15.96 10.95
C ILE A 4 -21.40 15.65 9.49
N LYS A 5 -20.67 16.56 8.84
CA LYS A 5 -20.29 16.42 7.44
C LYS A 5 -18.85 15.99 7.24
N LYS A 6 -17.98 16.23 8.22
CA LYS A 6 -16.52 16.09 8.06
C LYS A 6 -15.90 15.29 9.19
N ILE A 7 -14.82 14.58 8.84
CA ILE A 7 -13.98 13.81 9.75
C ILE A 7 -12.50 14.09 9.43
N LYS A 8 -11.68 14.24 10.47
CA LYS A 8 -10.23 14.36 10.34
C LYS A 8 -9.60 12.97 10.37
N LYS A 9 -9.01 12.57 9.25
CA LYS A 9 -8.26 11.31 9.13
C LYS A 9 -6.95 11.38 9.90
N ARG A 10 -6.37 10.20 10.19
CA ARG A 10 -5.09 10.06 10.90
C ARG A 10 -3.91 10.72 10.15
N SER A 11 -3.99 10.85 8.82
CA SER A 11 -3.02 11.59 8.00
C SER A 11 -3.11 13.12 8.13
N GLY A 12 -4.07 13.63 8.91
CA GLY A 12 -4.37 15.07 9.02
C GLY A 12 -5.40 15.57 7.99
N ASN A 13 -5.66 14.81 6.92
CA ASN A 13 -6.60 15.18 5.86
C ASN A 13 -8.06 15.13 6.33
N ILE A 14 -8.86 16.08 5.85
CA ILE A 14 -10.31 16.12 6.11
C ILE A 14 -11.02 15.31 5.02
N ALA A 15 -12.00 14.49 5.42
CA ALA A 15 -12.84 13.73 4.52
C ALA A 15 -14.32 13.88 4.90
N GLU A 16 -15.21 13.52 3.99
CA GLU A 16 -16.66 13.44 4.25
C GLU A 16 -16.94 12.38 5.32
N PHE A 17 -17.84 12.71 6.25
CA PHE A 17 -18.32 11.78 7.25
C PHE A 17 -19.29 10.78 6.62
N ASP A 18 -19.03 9.50 6.83
CA ASP A 18 -19.87 8.42 6.32
C ASP A 18 -20.19 7.45 7.47
N GLN A 19 -21.42 7.52 7.95
CA GLN A 19 -21.90 6.69 9.04
C GLN A 19 -21.88 5.19 8.69
N ASN A 20 -22.03 4.82 7.41
CA ASN A 20 -22.04 3.41 7.01
C ASN A 20 -20.70 2.75 7.36
N LYS A 21 -19.58 3.48 7.32
CA LYS A 21 -18.28 2.94 7.74
C LYS A 21 -18.23 2.56 9.22
N ILE A 22 -18.95 3.30 10.07
CA ILE A 22 -19.07 2.97 11.49
C ILE A 22 -19.93 1.72 11.65
N THR A 23 -21.08 1.69 10.97
CA THR A 23 -21.99 0.52 10.98
C THR A 23 -21.27 -0.75 10.52
N GLU A 24 -20.54 -0.70 9.40
CA GLU A 24 -19.76 -1.83 8.88
C GLU A 24 -18.65 -2.25 9.84
N ALA A 25 -17.95 -1.31 10.48
CA ALA A 25 -16.90 -1.64 11.45
C ALA A 25 -17.47 -2.37 12.67
N ILE A 26 -18.60 -1.91 13.21
CA ILE A 26 -19.31 -2.57 14.32
C ILE A 26 -19.82 -3.94 13.88
N TRP A 27 -20.42 -4.01 12.68
CA TRP A 27 -20.96 -5.25 12.12
C TRP A 27 -19.87 -6.32 11.92
N ASN A 28 -18.71 -5.95 11.39
CA ASN A 28 -17.57 -6.86 11.24
C ASN A 28 -17.04 -7.34 12.60
N ALA A 29 -16.99 -6.47 13.61
CA ALA A 29 -16.62 -6.86 14.96
C ALA A 29 -17.66 -7.81 15.59
N ALA A 30 -18.95 -7.59 15.34
CA ALA A 30 -20.02 -8.45 15.82
C ALA A 30 -19.96 -9.84 15.16
N GLN A 31 -19.78 -9.91 13.84
CA GLN A 31 -19.64 -11.17 13.12
C GLN A 31 -18.42 -11.97 13.60
N ALA A 32 -17.29 -11.31 13.90
CA ALA A 32 -16.09 -11.97 14.41
C ALA A 32 -16.29 -12.69 15.75
N VAL A 33 -17.36 -12.34 16.50
CA VAL A 33 -17.74 -13.00 17.76
C VAL A 33 -19.04 -13.82 17.65
N GLY A 34 -19.52 -14.07 16.43
CA GLY A 34 -20.71 -14.88 16.16
C GLY A 34 -22.04 -14.12 16.20
N GLY A 35 -22.03 -12.80 16.17
CA GLY A 35 -23.24 -11.97 16.08
C GLY A 35 -23.84 -11.99 14.67
N SER A 36 -25.17 -12.03 14.60
CA SER A 36 -25.93 -12.07 13.34
C SER A 36 -26.90 -10.89 13.14
N ASP A 37 -27.02 -10.02 14.15
CA ASP A 37 -27.95 -8.89 14.11
C ASP A 37 -27.28 -7.60 13.63
N ARG A 38 -27.49 -7.29 12.35
CA ARG A 38 -26.99 -6.06 11.72
C ARG A 38 -27.80 -4.82 12.11
N GLU A 39 -29.07 -4.97 12.51
CA GLU A 39 -29.89 -3.84 12.96
C GLU A 39 -29.36 -3.30 14.29
N THR A 40 -28.94 -4.17 15.21
CA THR A 40 -28.24 -3.74 16.43
C THR A 40 -26.97 -2.93 16.10
N ALA A 41 -26.15 -3.35 15.13
CA ALA A 41 -24.96 -2.59 14.72
C ALA A 41 -25.33 -1.20 14.17
N ARG A 42 -26.42 -1.10 13.40
CA ARG A 42 -26.96 0.17 12.88
C ARG A 42 -27.48 1.07 14.01
N GLN A 43 -28.19 0.51 14.99
CA GLN A 43 -28.68 1.25 16.16
C GLN A 43 -27.53 1.86 16.97
N ILE A 44 -26.48 1.08 17.23
CA ILE A 44 -25.28 1.56 17.91
C ILE A 44 -24.61 2.65 17.09
N SER A 45 -24.51 2.49 15.76
CA SER A 45 -23.98 3.53 14.89
C SER A 45 -24.82 4.82 14.91
N ASN A 46 -26.15 4.73 15.03
CA ASN A 46 -27.03 5.90 15.18
C ASN A 46 -26.77 6.61 16.52
N GLN A 47 -26.58 5.85 17.61
CA GLN A 47 -26.23 6.40 18.91
C GLN A 47 -24.88 7.13 18.86
N VAL A 48 -23.86 6.54 18.22
CA VAL A 48 -22.55 7.18 17.99
C VAL A 48 -22.74 8.49 17.24
N ALA A 49 -23.48 8.50 16.14
CA ALA A 49 -23.73 9.71 15.35
C ALA A 49 -24.43 10.81 16.17
N ALA A 50 -25.49 10.45 16.90
CA ALA A 50 -26.21 11.38 17.76
C ALA A 50 -25.32 11.99 18.84
N VAL A 51 -24.45 11.17 19.46
CA VAL A 51 -23.51 11.64 20.47
C VAL A 51 -22.46 12.56 19.86
N LEU A 52 -21.91 12.21 18.69
CA LEU A 52 -20.96 13.07 17.98
C LEU A 52 -21.59 14.44 17.65
N GLU A 53 -22.83 14.49 17.17
CA GLU A 53 -23.54 15.73 16.87
C GLU A 53 -23.70 16.66 18.10
N VAL A 54 -23.79 16.07 19.30
CA VAL A 54 -23.88 16.82 20.55
C VAL A 54 -22.53 17.38 20.99
N PHE A 55 -21.45 16.59 20.87
CA PHE A 55 -20.11 16.99 21.31
C PHE A 55 -19.36 17.89 20.31
N PHE A 56 -19.64 17.72 19.01
CA PHE A 56 -18.94 18.42 17.93
C PHE A 56 -19.88 19.41 17.23
N LYS A 57 -20.43 20.35 18.01
CA LYS A 57 -21.30 21.41 17.48
C LYS A 57 -20.49 22.44 16.70
N GLY A 58 -20.96 22.77 15.49
CA GLY A 58 -20.37 23.80 14.63
C GLY A 58 -19.32 23.27 13.65
N ASP A 59 -19.08 23.99 12.56
CA ASP A 59 -18.20 23.56 11.47
C ASP A 59 -16.70 23.56 11.83
N GLU A 60 -16.33 24.21 12.94
CA GLU A 60 -14.92 24.32 13.38
C GLU A 60 -14.43 23.09 14.16
N ASN A 61 -15.34 22.30 14.75
CA ASN A 61 -14.95 21.19 15.61
C ASN A 61 -15.10 19.84 14.90
N ILE A 62 -14.10 19.49 14.08
CA ILE A 62 -14.12 18.27 13.26
C ILE A 62 -13.59 17.08 14.09
N PRO A 63 -14.39 16.01 14.31
CA PRO A 63 -13.94 14.85 15.06
C PRO A 63 -12.83 14.08 14.32
N THR A 64 -11.90 13.54 15.09
CA THR A 64 -10.86 12.64 14.57
C THR A 64 -11.35 11.20 14.49
N VAL A 65 -10.72 10.40 13.63
CA VAL A 65 -10.99 8.94 13.54
C VAL A 65 -10.84 8.24 14.89
N GLU A 66 -9.84 8.61 15.70
CA GLU A 66 -9.62 7.98 17.02
C GLU A 66 -10.77 8.32 17.98
N GLN A 67 -11.21 9.58 18.04
CA GLN A 67 -12.32 10.00 18.90
C GLN A 67 -13.62 9.25 18.57
N ILE A 68 -13.89 9.01 17.29
CA ILE A 68 -15.05 8.23 16.86
C ILE A 68 -14.90 6.78 17.31
N GLN A 69 -13.71 6.19 17.18
CA GLN A 69 -13.45 4.81 17.60
C GLN A 69 -13.57 4.63 19.11
N ASP A 70 -13.02 5.56 19.90
CA ASP A 70 -13.14 5.54 21.37
C ASP A 70 -14.60 5.67 21.82
N LEU A 71 -15.40 6.48 21.11
CA LEU A 71 -16.83 6.60 21.38
C LEU A 71 -17.59 5.31 21.04
N VAL A 72 -17.29 4.67 19.90
CA VAL A 72 -17.89 3.38 19.52
C VAL A 72 -17.62 2.33 20.60
N GLU A 73 -16.39 2.27 21.11
CA GLU A 73 -16.03 1.35 22.19
C GLU A 73 -16.80 1.62 23.47
N LYS A 74 -16.90 2.88 23.88
CA LYS A 74 -17.65 3.29 25.06
C LYS A 74 -19.11 2.84 24.96
N ILE A 75 -19.77 3.12 23.83
CA ILE A 75 -21.18 2.76 23.62
C ILE A 75 -21.35 1.22 23.57
N LEU A 76 -20.43 0.49 22.95
CA LEU A 76 -20.48 -0.98 22.94
C LEU A 76 -20.36 -1.57 24.35
N ILE A 77 -19.51 -0.99 25.21
CA ILE A 77 -19.33 -1.44 26.59
C ILE A 77 -20.56 -1.09 27.43
N GLU A 78 -21.03 0.17 27.37
CA GLU A 78 -22.20 0.64 28.12
C GLU A 78 -23.50 -0.08 27.70
N GLY A 79 -23.63 -0.45 26.42
CA GLY A 79 -24.73 -1.25 25.89
C GLY A 79 -24.66 -2.74 26.20
N GLY A 80 -23.66 -3.20 26.98
CA GLY A 80 -23.52 -4.61 27.36
C GLY A 80 -22.95 -5.53 26.27
N HIS A 81 -22.50 -4.98 25.14
CA HIS A 81 -21.90 -5.71 24.03
C HIS A 81 -20.39 -5.94 24.25
N ALA A 82 -19.99 -6.35 25.46
CA ALA A 82 -18.59 -6.45 25.87
C ALA A 82 -17.73 -7.35 24.96
N LYS A 83 -18.29 -8.46 24.45
CA LYS A 83 -17.60 -9.35 23.50
C LYS A 83 -17.28 -8.63 22.19
N THR A 84 -18.26 -7.92 21.64
CA THR A 84 -18.11 -7.13 20.41
C THR A 84 -17.15 -5.97 20.61
N ALA A 85 -17.23 -5.26 21.73
CA ALA A 85 -16.28 -4.19 22.09
C ALA A 85 -14.84 -4.71 22.10
N LYS A 86 -14.60 -5.86 22.75
CA LYS A 86 -13.27 -6.49 22.79
C LYS A 86 -12.77 -6.84 21.39
N ALA A 87 -13.62 -7.41 20.53
CA ALA A 87 -13.24 -7.72 19.15
C ALA A 87 -12.93 -6.47 18.33
N PHE A 88 -13.70 -5.40 18.51
CA PHE A 88 -13.47 -4.10 17.88
C PHE A 88 -12.11 -3.50 18.31
N ILE A 89 -11.81 -3.52 19.61
CA ILE A 89 -10.53 -3.08 20.18
C ILE A 89 -9.36 -3.90 19.61
N LEU A 90 -9.45 -5.24 19.63
CA LEU A 90 -8.39 -6.10 19.10
C LEU A 90 -8.16 -5.88 17.60
N TYR A 91 -9.23 -5.67 16.83
CA TYR A 91 -9.14 -5.37 15.40
C TYR A 91 -8.38 -4.06 15.14
N ARG A 92 -8.67 -3.00 15.92
CA ARG A 92 -8.00 -1.70 15.80
C ARG A 92 -6.52 -1.80 16.14
N GLU A 93 -6.18 -2.56 17.18
CA GLU A 93 -4.81 -2.77 17.64
C GLU A 93 -4.01 -3.56 16.61
N LYS A 94 -4.59 -4.63 16.05
CA LYS A 94 -3.99 -5.39 14.95
C LYS A 94 -3.69 -4.50 13.74
N HIS A 95 -4.64 -3.65 13.35
CA HIS A 95 -4.44 -2.72 12.23
C HIS A 95 -3.43 -1.62 12.53
N LYS A 96 -3.35 -1.16 13.79
CA LYS A 96 -2.30 -0.25 14.25
C LYS A 96 -0.92 -0.92 14.13
N ASN A 97 -0.79 -2.16 14.60
CA ASN A 97 0.46 -2.91 14.52
C ASN A 97 0.89 -3.16 13.07
N ILE A 98 -0.04 -3.52 12.18
CA ILE A 98 0.23 -3.66 10.74
C ILE A 98 0.78 -2.34 10.18
N ARG A 99 0.11 -1.20 10.42
CA ARG A 99 0.57 0.10 9.93
C ARG A 99 1.94 0.48 10.48
N ASN A 100 2.15 0.35 11.79
CA ASN A 100 3.45 0.63 12.40
C ASN A 100 4.54 -0.24 11.75
N THR A 101 4.25 -1.52 11.52
CA THR A 101 5.19 -2.42 10.85
C THR A 101 5.44 -2.01 9.39
N GLN A 102 4.41 -1.52 8.68
CA GLN A 102 4.58 -0.99 7.32
C GLN A 102 5.47 0.27 7.33
N GLU A 103 5.22 1.20 8.24
CA GLU A 103 6.03 2.41 8.41
C GLU A 103 7.47 2.08 8.77
N ASP A 104 7.70 1.10 9.65
CA ASP A 104 9.05 0.63 10.00
C ASP A 104 9.78 0.02 8.79
N ILE A 105 9.09 -0.79 7.99
CA ILE A 105 9.66 -1.43 6.80
C ILE A 105 9.96 -0.41 5.69
N LEU A 106 9.06 0.55 5.49
CA LEU A 106 9.10 1.53 4.40
C LEU A 106 9.67 2.89 4.84
N ASN A 107 10.37 2.94 5.98
CA ASN A 107 11.08 4.12 6.47
C ASN A 107 10.17 5.36 6.61
N GLY A 108 9.07 5.21 7.34
CA GLY A 108 8.08 6.25 7.61
C GLY A 108 7.03 6.45 6.51
N ARG A 109 6.99 5.57 5.51
CA ARG A 109 6.00 5.60 4.43
C ARG A 109 4.95 4.50 4.59
N THR A 110 3.83 4.65 3.90
CA THR A 110 2.76 3.64 3.88
C THR A 110 2.37 3.33 2.44
N THR A 111 1.83 2.14 2.23
CA THR A 111 1.30 1.68 0.94
C THR A 111 -0.19 1.45 1.05
N LYS A 112 -0.91 1.72 -0.04
CA LYS A 112 -2.34 1.42 -0.21
C LYS A 112 -2.53 0.09 -0.92
N LEU A 113 -1.49 -0.44 -1.57
CA LEU A 113 -1.55 -1.72 -2.24
C LEU A 113 -1.73 -2.87 -1.23
N PRO A 114 -2.47 -3.93 -1.60
CA PRO A 114 -2.88 -5.01 -0.70
C PRO A 114 -1.75 -6.02 -0.39
N PHE A 115 -0.56 -5.53 -0.03
CA PHE A 115 0.58 -6.38 0.30
C PHE A 115 0.53 -6.88 1.75
N SER A 116 0.87 -8.17 1.91
CA SER A 116 1.15 -8.72 3.24
C SER A 116 2.45 -8.13 3.81
N ILE A 117 2.61 -8.18 5.14
CA ILE A 117 3.84 -7.73 5.80
C ILE A 117 5.07 -8.47 5.28
N ASN A 118 4.95 -9.77 5.01
CA ASN A 118 6.07 -10.55 4.44
C ASN A 118 6.41 -10.11 3.02
N ALA A 119 5.40 -9.83 2.20
CA ALA A 119 5.62 -9.28 0.86
C ALA A 119 6.34 -7.94 0.95
N LEU A 120 5.94 -7.05 1.87
CA LEU A 120 6.62 -5.77 2.08
C LEU A 120 8.06 -5.93 2.56
N ARG A 121 8.36 -6.89 3.42
CA ARG A 121 9.74 -7.20 3.83
C ARG A 121 10.59 -7.64 2.64
N VAL A 122 10.04 -8.46 1.75
CA VAL A 122 10.73 -8.92 0.53
C VAL A 122 10.92 -7.76 -0.45
N LEU A 123 9.90 -6.92 -0.65
CA LEU A 123 9.96 -5.70 -1.45
C LEU A 123 11.05 -4.75 -0.95
N ALA A 124 11.01 -4.36 0.32
CA ALA A 124 12.02 -3.52 0.95
C ALA A 124 13.43 -4.15 0.94
N GLY A 125 13.51 -5.47 1.06
CA GLY A 125 14.78 -6.19 1.08
C GLY A 125 15.46 -6.26 -0.28
N ARG A 126 14.70 -6.35 -1.38
CA ARG A 126 15.23 -6.77 -2.69
C ARG A 126 14.84 -5.89 -3.88
N TYR A 127 13.75 -5.15 -3.81
CA TYR A 127 13.13 -4.54 -4.99
C TYR A 127 13.00 -3.02 -4.92
N LEU A 128 12.69 -2.48 -3.73
CA LEU A 128 12.54 -1.04 -3.52
C LEU A 128 13.89 -0.33 -3.53
N GLN A 129 13.96 0.84 -4.16
CA GLN A 129 15.17 1.66 -4.19
C GLN A 129 15.58 2.14 -2.79
N ARG A 130 16.89 2.34 -2.64
CA ARG A 130 17.52 2.83 -1.40
C ARG A 130 18.25 4.14 -1.64
N ASP A 131 18.24 4.98 -0.62
CA ASP A 131 19.03 6.20 -0.60
C ASP A 131 20.52 5.92 -0.36
N GLU A 132 21.33 6.99 -0.33
CA GLU A 132 22.77 6.91 -0.08
C GLU A 132 23.11 6.37 1.33
N ASN A 133 22.17 6.45 2.26
CA ASN A 133 22.31 5.91 3.62
C ASN A 133 21.82 4.45 3.73
N GLY A 134 21.44 3.83 2.60
CA GLY A 134 20.96 2.45 2.54
C GLY A 134 19.53 2.25 3.05
N LYS A 135 18.77 3.33 3.30
CA LYS A 135 17.37 3.27 3.74
C LYS A 135 16.44 3.21 2.55
N VAL A 136 15.32 2.51 2.70
CA VAL A 136 14.27 2.44 1.67
C VAL A 136 13.75 3.85 1.40
N CYS A 137 13.79 4.24 0.13
CA CYS A 137 13.39 5.57 -0.34
C CYS A 137 12.31 5.51 -1.42
N GLU A 138 11.63 4.38 -1.54
CA GLU A 138 10.61 4.10 -2.54
C GLU A 138 9.49 3.23 -1.90
N THR A 139 8.24 3.50 -2.26
CA THR A 139 7.06 2.68 -1.93
C THR A 139 6.74 1.71 -3.06
N PRO A 140 5.95 0.64 -2.83
CA PRO A 140 5.56 -0.27 -3.90
C PRO A 140 4.86 0.42 -5.08
N GLU A 141 4.04 1.44 -4.82
CA GLU A 141 3.43 2.31 -5.82
C GLU A 141 4.49 3.04 -6.67
N GLU A 142 5.43 3.72 -6.01
CA GLU A 142 6.52 4.45 -6.68
C GLU A 142 7.42 3.49 -7.49
N MET A 143 7.63 2.26 -7.01
CA MET A 143 8.35 1.21 -7.74
C MET A 143 7.62 0.83 -9.03
N TYR A 144 6.30 0.62 -8.97
CA TYR A 144 5.50 0.31 -10.16
C TYR A 144 5.49 1.48 -11.13
N ASP A 145 5.35 2.71 -10.64
CA ASP A 145 5.43 3.93 -11.47
C ASP A 145 6.78 4.05 -12.17
N ARG A 146 7.89 3.81 -11.45
CA ARG A 146 9.25 3.78 -12.03
C ARG A 146 9.36 2.74 -13.14
N VAL A 147 8.93 1.50 -12.87
CA VAL A 147 9.05 0.40 -13.82
C VAL A 147 8.21 0.67 -15.06
N ALA A 148 6.95 1.09 -14.90
CA ALA A 148 6.05 1.39 -15.99
C ALA A 148 6.60 2.51 -16.89
N MET A 149 7.03 3.62 -16.29
CA MET A 149 7.60 4.75 -17.04
C MET A 149 8.89 4.35 -17.78
N ALA A 150 9.83 3.70 -17.09
CA ALA A 150 11.11 3.34 -17.70
C ALA A 150 10.97 2.30 -18.83
N LEU A 151 9.95 1.43 -18.79
CA LEU A 151 9.63 0.53 -19.91
C LEU A 151 9.02 1.31 -21.08
N ALA A 152 8.10 2.24 -20.82
CA ALA A 152 7.45 3.04 -21.85
C ALA A 152 8.42 4.03 -22.54
N GLU A 153 9.40 4.57 -21.83
CA GLU A 153 10.39 5.51 -22.39
C GLU A 153 11.25 4.89 -23.49
N VAL A 154 11.41 3.56 -23.51
CA VAL A 154 12.17 2.85 -24.55
C VAL A 154 11.58 3.08 -25.94
N ASP A 155 10.26 3.27 -26.05
CA ASP A 155 9.56 3.58 -27.30
C ASP A 155 9.98 4.92 -27.91
N GLY A 156 10.52 5.84 -27.10
CA GLY A 156 11.14 7.07 -27.57
C GLY A 156 12.33 6.82 -28.51
N ASN A 157 13.08 5.73 -28.28
CA ASN A 157 14.19 5.33 -29.16
C ASN A 157 13.70 4.86 -30.54
N TYR A 158 12.43 4.50 -30.65
CA TYR A 158 11.76 4.09 -31.89
C TYR A 158 10.94 5.23 -32.52
N GLY A 159 11.17 6.48 -32.09
CA GLY A 159 10.55 7.67 -32.67
C GLY A 159 9.10 7.92 -32.25
N LYS A 160 8.62 7.29 -31.17
CA LYS A 160 7.28 7.56 -30.62
C LYS A 160 7.22 8.91 -29.93
N ASN A 161 6.05 9.55 -29.99
CA ASN A 161 5.82 10.85 -29.35
C ASN A 161 5.59 10.71 -27.83
N LYS A 162 5.71 11.83 -27.11
CA LYS A 162 5.53 11.85 -25.65
C LYS A 162 4.13 11.44 -25.18
N GLU A 163 3.10 11.75 -25.97
CA GLU A 163 1.72 11.36 -25.66
C GLU A 163 1.54 9.84 -25.69
N HIS A 164 2.14 9.16 -26.67
CA HIS A 164 2.12 7.71 -26.76
C HIS A 164 2.84 7.07 -25.59
N ILE A 165 4.03 7.58 -25.23
CA ILE A 165 4.81 7.09 -24.08
C ILE A 165 4.01 7.26 -22.78
N ALA A 166 3.39 8.41 -22.56
CA ALA A 166 2.60 8.65 -21.37
C ALA A 166 1.39 7.70 -21.28
N LYS A 167 0.71 7.45 -22.41
CA LYS A 167 -0.40 6.50 -22.46
C LYS A 167 0.07 5.07 -22.17
N LEU A 168 1.18 4.65 -22.79
CA LEU A 168 1.73 3.31 -22.58
C LEU A 168 2.21 3.09 -21.15
N ALA A 169 2.79 4.12 -20.51
CA ALA A 169 3.15 4.08 -19.10
C ALA A 169 1.93 3.88 -18.19
N GLU A 170 0.80 4.54 -18.49
CA GLU A 170 -0.44 4.33 -17.74
C GLU A 170 -1.00 2.92 -17.95
N ASP A 171 -1.00 2.42 -19.19
CA ASP A 171 -1.44 1.06 -19.50
C ASP A 171 -0.60 0.00 -18.73
N PHE A 172 0.73 0.19 -18.67
CA PHE A 172 1.61 -0.69 -17.87
C PHE A 172 1.36 -0.55 -16.38
N LYS A 173 1.15 0.67 -15.90
CA LYS A 173 0.85 0.94 -14.49
C LYS A 173 -0.43 0.22 -14.06
N ASP A 174 -1.49 0.31 -14.84
CA ASP A 174 -2.77 -0.35 -14.54
C ASP A 174 -2.61 -1.86 -14.41
N VAL A 175 -1.91 -2.49 -15.36
CA VAL A 175 -1.59 -3.92 -15.35
C VAL A 175 -0.83 -4.33 -14.08
N LEU A 176 0.14 -3.52 -13.64
CA LEU A 176 0.91 -3.76 -12.42
C LEU A 176 0.09 -3.56 -11.14
N TYR A 177 -0.68 -2.48 -11.07
CA TYR A 177 -1.50 -2.13 -9.90
C TYR A 177 -2.64 -3.13 -9.66
N ASN A 178 -3.20 -3.68 -10.74
CA ASN A 178 -4.24 -4.71 -10.69
C ASN A 178 -3.68 -6.13 -10.51
N PHE A 179 -2.35 -6.29 -10.45
CA PHE A 179 -1.67 -7.58 -10.38
C PHE A 179 -2.00 -8.54 -11.54
N GLU A 180 -2.37 -7.99 -12.70
CA GLU A 180 -2.66 -8.79 -13.91
C GLU A 180 -1.39 -9.42 -14.48
N PHE A 181 -0.26 -8.73 -14.31
CA PHE A 181 1.06 -9.24 -14.63
C PHE A 181 2.10 -8.74 -13.64
N ILE A 182 3.01 -9.62 -13.24
CA ILE A 182 4.16 -9.28 -12.38
C ILE A 182 5.45 -9.59 -13.14
N PRO A 183 6.24 -8.56 -13.50
CA PRO A 183 7.53 -8.75 -14.14
C PRO A 183 8.49 -9.54 -13.25
N ALA A 184 9.53 -10.09 -13.86
CA ALA A 184 10.54 -10.83 -13.14
C ALA A 184 11.32 -9.92 -12.16
N GLY A 185 11.94 -10.53 -11.14
CA GLY A 185 12.53 -9.81 -10.02
C GLY A 185 13.56 -8.73 -10.40
N ARG A 186 14.50 -9.04 -11.33
CA ARG A 186 15.47 -8.02 -11.82
C ARG A 186 14.79 -6.89 -12.58
N THR A 187 13.71 -7.16 -13.31
CA THR A 187 12.95 -6.12 -13.98
C THR A 187 12.38 -5.14 -12.94
N LEU A 188 11.81 -5.63 -11.85
CA LEU A 188 11.29 -4.75 -10.78
C LEU A 188 12.41 -3.96 -10.07
N ALA A 189 13.51 -4.63 -9.74
CA ALA A 189 14.62 -4.02 -9.00
C ALA A 189 15.41 -3.00 -9.84
N ASN A 190 15.66 -3.29 -11.11
CA ASN A 190 16.69 -2.60 -11.90
C ASN A 190 16.13 -1.65 -12.97
N THR A 191 14.87 -1.83 -13.40
CA THR A 191 14.31 -0.97 -14.47
C THR A 191 14.16 0.47 -13.97
N GLY A 192 14.83 1.43 -14.62
CA GLY A 192 14.87 2.81 -14.13
C GLY A 192 15.75 3.03 -12.89
N ALA A 193 16.56 2.05 -12.49
CA ALA A 193 17.54 2.17 -11.41
C ALA A 193 18.96 2.49 -11.94
N LYS A 194 19.93 2.62 -11.03
CA LYS A 194 21.36 2.82 -11.40
C LYS A 194 21.92 1.65 -12.22
N THR A 195 21.59 0.42 -11.82
CA THR A 195 21.98 -0.79 -12.55
C THR A 195 21.01 -1.03 -13.69
N ARG A 196 21.51 -1.11 -14.94
CA ARG A 196 20.66 -1.27 -16.14
C ARG A 196 20.38 -2.72 -16.55
N LEU A 197 20.97 -3.71 -15.86
CA LEU A 197 20.80 -5.11 -16.21
C LEU A 197 19.43 -5.63 -15.73
N VAL A 198 18.46 -5.71 -16.65
CA VAL A 198 17.08 -6.15 -16.33
C VAL A 198 16.82 -7.63 -16.63
N ALA A 199 17.63 -8.25 -17.49
CA ALA A 199 17.49 -9.66 -17.87
C ALA A 199 18.02 -10.59 -16.76
N ASN A 200 17.29 -11.68 -16.50
CA ASN A 200 17.74 -12.72 -15.56
C ASN A 200 18.59 -13.80 -16.22
N CYS A 201 18.23 -14.18 -17.45
CA CYS A 201 18.86 -15.28 -18.17
C CYS A 201 19.59 -14.71 -19.37
N ILE A 202 20.88 -15.00 -19.48
CA ILE A 202 21.74 -14.52 -20.56
C ILE A 202 22.43 -15.73 -21.16
N VAL A 203 22.36 -15.84 -22.48
CA VAL A 203 23.06 -16.88 -23.24
C VAL A 203 24.20 -16.21 -23.98
N LEU A 204 25.42 -16.59 -23.66
CA LEU A 204 26.62 -16.12 -24.32
C LEU A 204 27.06 -17.14 -25.36
N HIS A 205 27.41 -16.65 -26.55
CA HIS A 205 28.06 -17.45 -27.58
C HIS A 205 29.57 -17.22 -27.48
N PHE A 206 30.35 -18.27 -27.74
CA PHE A 206 31.80 -18.18 -27.79
C PHE A 206 32.31 -18.68 -29.13
N GLU A 207 33.42 -18.09 -29.57
CA GLU A 207 34.15 -18.56 -30.74
C GLU A 207 35.06 -19.73 -30.33
N ASP A 208 35.27 -20.67 -31.24
CA ASP A 208 36.18 -21.81 -31.02
C ASP A 208 37.66 -21.37 -31.15
N SER A 209 38.06 -20.51 -30.22
CA SER A 209 39.41 -19.98 -30.07
C SER A 209 39.70 -19.72 -28.60
N MET A 210 40.98 -19.77 -28.20
CA MET A 210 41.38 -19.49 -26.81
C MET A 210 40.95 -18.07 -26.38
N ASP A 211 41.18 -17.08 -27.24
CA ASP A 211 40.77 -15.70 -26.98
C ASP A 211 39.25 -15.57 -26.86
N GLY A 212 38.49 -16.25 -27.72
CA GLY A 212 37.03 -16.31 -27.67
C GLY A 212 36.51 -16.90 -26.35
N ILE A 213 37.09 -18.03 -25.92
CA ILE A 213 36.73 -18.69 -24.65
C ILE A 213 37.01 -17.77 -23.45
N PHE A 214 38.22 -17.19 -23.36
CA PHE A 214 38.58 -16.33 -22.23
C PHE A 214 37.78 -15.03 -22.21
N LYS A 215 37.45 -14.46 -23.38
CA LYS A 215 36.58 -13.29 -23.47
C LYS A 215 35.16 -13.60 -22.98
N THR A 216 34.57 -14.71 -23.41
CA THR A 216 33.24 -15.11 -22.95
C THR A 216 33.23 -15.38 -21.45
N LEU A 217 34.29 -15.99 -20.89
CA LEU A 217 34.43 -16.18 -19.45
C LEU A 217 34.52 -14.85 -18.70
N HIS A 218 35.30 -13.90 -19.21
CA HIS A 218 35.39 -12.55 -18.67
C HIS A 218 34.03 -11.84 -18.67
N ASP A 219 33.31 -11.89 -19.79
CA ASP A 219 31.99 -11.25 -19.91
C ASP A 219 30.96 -11.93 -18.98
N ALA A 220 31.01 -13.26 -18.82
CA ALA A 220 30.19 -13.98 -17.86
C ALA A 220 30.48 -13.54 -16.41
N ALA A 221 31.75 -13.35 -16.06
CA ALA A 221 32.15 -12.89 -14.74
C ALA A 221 31.67 -11.46 -14.46
N LEU A 222 31.77 -10.55 -15.44
CA LEU A 222 31.24 -9.19 -15.32
C LEU A 222 29.71 -9.18 -15.16
N LEU A 223 29.00 -10.03 -15.90
CA LEU A 223 27.54 -10.16 -15.77
C LEU A 223 27.14 -10.70 -14.40
N GLN A 224 27.88 -11.67 -13.86
CA GLN A 224 27.66 -12.20 -12.51
C GLN A 224 27.98 -11.15 -11.42
N GLN A 225 28.97 -10.29 -11.63
CA GLN A 225 29.29 -9.19 -10.71
C GLN A 225 28.24 -8.08 -10.74
N ALA A 226 27.67 -7.78 -11.91
CA ALA A 226 26.67 -6.73 -12.10
C ALA A 226 25.32 -7.05 -11.44
N GLY A 227 25.13 -8.29 -10.98
CA GLY A 227 24.00 -8.70 -10.13
C GLY A 227 23.72 -10.18 -10.24
#